data_AF-A0A359KEP1-F1
#
_entry.id   AF-A0A359KEP1-F1
#
_cell.length_a   1.000
_cell.length_b   1.000
_cell.length_c   1.000
_cell.angle_alpha   90.00
_cell.angle_beta   90.00
_cell.angle_gamma   90.00
#
_symmetry.space_group_name_H-M   'P 1'
#
loop_
_entity.id
_entity.type
_entity.pdbx_description
1 polymer ?
#
loop_
_entity_poly.entity_id
_entity_poly.type
_entity_poly.pdbx_seq_one_letter_code
_entity_poly.pdbx_strand_id
1 'polypeptide(L)'
;DAAWTPIFHVFPWEDRRQGPPAVMERLAPGLTAWAGDDAARRGRVDALFALSPGARWNEERVLDRYELLYEAGLVEEAARDNGRPAPASPGDLPMASDHRRILATGVARLRSKLKYRPVLFDLTPPTFTLSMLQAAVEAVAGLSLHKQNFRRGVERTGLVQPTGVFTSDTGGRPAELFRHVRPEPGDSGAFGLSLPGQR
;
A
#
# COMPACT_ATOMS: atom_id res chain seq x y z
N ASP A 1 0.44 16.62 -22.15
CA ASP A 1 0.09 17.11 -20.81
C ASP A 1 0.45 16.11 -19.73
N ALA A 2 0.97 16.59 -18.60
CA ALA A 2 1.27 15.75 -17.44
C ALA A 2 0.03 15.67 -16.54
N ALA A 3 -0.38 14.45 -16.16
CA ALA A 3 -1.53 14.20 -15.29
C ALA A 3 -1.15 13.26 -14.15
N TRP A 4 -1.81 13.45 -13.00
CA TRP A 4 -1.66 12.53 -11.86
C TRP A 4 -2.28 11.17 -12.19
N THR A 5 -1.49 10.11 -12.05
CA THR A 5 -1.94 8.73 -12.23
C THR A 5 -2.05 8.04 -10.87
N PRO A 6 -3.23 7.53 -10.49
CA PRO A 6 -3.36 6.73 -9.28
C PRO A 6 -2.44 5.51 -9.34
N ILE A 7 -1.73 5.25 -8.26
CA ILE A 7 -0.77 4.15 -8.18
C ILE A 7 -1.40 2.77 -8.43
N PHE A 8 -2.66 2.61 -8.06
CA PHE A 8 -3.43 1.39 -8.26
C PHE A 8 -3.84 1.17 -9.72
N HIS A 9 -3.71 2.17 -10.60
CA HIS A 9 -3.79 1.93 -12.05
C HIS A 9 -2.53 1.20 -12.53
N VAL A 10 -1.36 1.52 -11.97
CA VAL A 10 -0.10 0.83 -12.30
C VAL A 10 0.00 -0.52 -11.60
N PHE A 11 -0.47 -0.64 -10.37
CA PHE A 11 -0.46 -1.89 -9.60
C PHE A 11 -1.85 -2.22 -9.04
N PRO A 12 -2.80 -2.66 -9.88
CA PRO A 12 -4.18 -2.90 -9.46
C PRO A 12 -4.33 -4.00 -8.41
N TRP A 13 -3.36 -4.91 -8.30
CA TRP A 13 -3.34 -5.95 -7.28
C TRP A 13 -2.95 -5.44 -5.87
N GLU A 14 -2.51 -4.18 -5.76
CA GLU A 14 -2.12 -3.56 -4.49
C GLU A 14 -3.27 -2.96 -3.68
N ASP A 15 -4.42 -2.70 -4.31
CA ASP A 15 -5.56 -2.15 -3.59
C ASP A 15 -6.33 -3.27 -2.90
N ARG A 16 -5.99 -3.50 -1.64
CA ARG A 16 -6.61 -4.51 -0.76
C ARG A 16 -7.59 -3.90 0.24
N ARG A 17 -7.97 -2.62 0.06
CA ARG A 17 -8.88 -1.91 0.98
C ARG A 17 -10.27 -2.53 1.06
N GLN A 18 -10.69 -3.24 0.02
CA GLN A 18 -11.97 -3.95 -0.07
C GLN A 18 -11.80 -5.47 -0.09
N GLY A 19 -10.65 -5.98 0.39
CA GLY A 19 -10.25 -7.38 0.23
C GLY A 19 -9.45 -7.62 -1.07
N PRO A 20 -9.23 -8.89 -1.48
CA PRO A 20 -8.55 -9.20 -2.73
C PRO A 20 -9.23 -8.53 -3.94
N PRO A 21 -8.53 -7.71 -4.74
CA PRO A 21 -9.15 -7.02 -5.86
C PRO A 21 -9.48 -8.00 -7.00
N ALA A 22 -10.50 -7.68 -7.80
CA ALA A 22 -10.98 -8.55 -8.89
C ALA A 22 -9.90 -8.91 -9.93
N VAL A 23 -8.85 -8.08 -10.06
CA VAL A 23 -7.68 -8.41 -10.90
C VAL A 23 -6.99 -9.72 -10.51
N MET A 24 -7.12 -10.15 -9.25
CA MET A 24 -6.57 -11.41 -8.79
C MET A 24 -7.18 -12.62 -9.50
N GLU A 25 -8.44 -12.55 -9.96
CA GLU A 25 -9.07 -13.62 -10.75
C GLU A 25 -8.36 -13.84 -12.09
N ARG A 26 -7.75 -12.78 -12.66
CA ARG A 26 -6.97 -12.85 -13.90
C ARG A 26 -5.52 -13.28 -13.66
N LEU A 27 -4.92 -12.88 -12.54
CA LEU A 27 -3.51 -13.16 -12.22
C LEU A 27 -3.28 -14.54 -11.59
N ALA A 28 -4.19 -14.99 -10.72
CA ALA A 28 -4.01 -16.22 -9.94
C ALA A 28 -3.82 -17.48 -10.82
N PRO A 29 -4.57 -17.69 -11.93
CA PRO A 29 -4.33 -18.83 -12.81
C PRO A 29 -2.92 -18.83 -13.42
N GLY A 30 -2.43 -17.66 -13.86
CA GLY A 30 -1.09 -17.51 -14.42
C GLY A 30 0.01 -17.78 -13.40
N LEU A 31 -0.14 -17.26 -12.18
CA LEU A 31 0.80 -17.52 -11.08
C LEU A 31 0.83 -19.00 -10.69
N THR A 32 -0.35 -19.65 -10.66
CA THR A 32 -0.47 -21.09 -10.39
C THR A 32 0.21 -21.91 -11.47
N ALA A 33 -0.02 -21.57 -12.74
CA ALA A 33 0.60 -22.24 -13.89
C ALA A 33 2.12 -22.09 -13.90
N TRP A 34 2.63 -20.89 -13.58
CA TRP A 34 4.07 -20.64 -13.46
C TRP A 34 4.73 -21.44 -12.32
N ALA A 35 4.02 -21.58 -11.19
CA ALA A 35 4.51 -22.35 -10.07
C ALA A 35 4.52 -23.86 -10.35
N GLY A 36 3.46 -24.38 -10.99
CA GLY A 36 3.33 -25.80 -11.30
C GLY A 36 3.50 -26.69 -10.06
N ASP A 37 4.24 -27.79 -10.23
CA ASP A 37 4.51 -28.75 -9.17
C ASP A 37 5.67 -28.38 -8.23
N ASP A 38 6.35 -27.25 -8.48
CA ASP A 38 7.45 -26.76 -7.66
C ASP A 38 6.96 -26.16 -6.32
N ALA A 39 7.32 -26.81 -5.21
CA ALA A 39 6.93 -26.40 -3.87
C ALA A 39 7.50 -25.03 -3.45
N ALA A 40 8.72 -24.70 -3.89
CA ALA A 40 9.35 -23.42 -3.58
C ALA A 40 8.65 -22.28 -4.32
N ARG A 41 8.30 -22.49 -5.60
CA ARG A 41 7.52 -21.51 -6.38
C ARG A 41 6.13 -21.30 -5.81
N ARG A 42 5.42 -22.37 -5.44
CA ARG A 42 4.12 -22.25 -4.77
C ARG A 42 4.22 -21.46 -3.47
N GLY A 43 5.23 -21.75 -2.65
CA GLY A 43 5.49 -21.01 -1.41
C GLY A 43 5.77 -19.52 -1.66
N ARG A 44 6.51 -19.18 -2.72
CA ARG A 44 6.77 -17.79 -3.10
C ARG A 44 5.52 -17.07 -3.60
N VAL A 45 4.70 -17.71 -4.44
CA VAL A 45 3.41 -17.15 -4.87
C VAL A 45 2.53 -16.85 -3.66
N ASP A 46 2.42 -17.80 -2.73
CA ASP A 46 1.57 -17.64 -1.56
C ASP A 46 2.08 -16.55 -0.61
N ALA A 47 3.40 -16.51 -0.35
CA ALA A 47 4.03 -15.48 0.49
C ALA A 47 3.88 -14.07 -0.06
N LEU A 48 3.73 -13.92 -1.39
CA LEU A 48 3.63 -12.63 -2.04
C LEU A 48 2.18 -12.19 -2.30
N PHE A 49 1.32 -13.11 -2.74
CA PHE A 49 -0.05 -12.80 -3.16
C PHE A 49 -1.14 -13.24 -2.17
N ALA A 50 -0.78 -14.02 -1.14
CA ALA A 50 -1.69 -14.56 -0.14
C ALA A 50 -2.91 -15.22 -0.79
N LEU A 51 -2.66 -16.23 -1.64
CA LEU A 51 -3.71 -16.93 -2.38
C LEU A 51 -4.35 -18.05 -1.55
N SER A 52 -3.63 -18.59 -0.57
CA SER A 52 -4.11 -19.66 0.30
C SER A 52 -4.85 -19.12 1.51
N PRO A 53 -5.82 -19.88 2.05
CA PRO A 53 -6.49 -19.51 3.30
C PRO A 53 -5.49 -19.30 4.44
N GLY A 54 -5.62 -18.18 5.16
CA GLY A 54 -4.77 -17.83 6.29
C GLY A 54 -3.42 -17.21 5.92
N ALA A 55 -3.06 -17.15 4.63
CA ALA A 55 -1.89 -16.42 4.18
C ALA A 55 -2.06 -14.92 4.46
N ARG A 56 -0.99 -14.27 4.92
CA ARG A 56 -1.01 -12.85 5.30
C ARG A 56 -0.44 -12.00 4.18
N TRP A 57 -1.17 -10.95 3.81
CA TRP A 57 -0.68 -9.96 2.86
C TRP A 57 0.36 -9.06 3.53
N ASN A 58 1.51 -8.91 2.88
CA ASN A 58 2.52 -7.94 3.29
C ASN A 58 2.57 -6.81 2.25
N GLU A 59 2.12 -5.62 2.65
CA GLU A 59 2.05 -4.43 1.82
C GLU A 59 3.42 -3.91 1.39
N GLU A 60 4.52 -4.28 2.06
CA GLU A 60 5.87 -3.84 1.69
C GLU A 60 6.45 -4.61 0.50
N ARG A 61 5.85 -5.75 0.12
CA ARG A 61 6.33 -6.67 -0.93
C ARG A 61 6.02 -6.21 -2.37
N VAL A 62 5.96 -4.89 -2.58
CA VAL A 62 5.53 -4.27 -3.87
C VAL A 62 6.45 -4.69 -5.01
N LEU A 63 7.76 -4.51 -4.80
CA LEU A 63 8.78 -4.87 -5.76
C LEU A 63 8.81 -6.39 -6.01
N ASP A 64 8.81 -7.19 -4.94
CA ASP A 64 8.89 -8.65 -5.04
C ASP A 64 7.74 -9.25 -5.87
N ARG A 65 6.52 -8.72 -5.70
CA ARG A 65 5.36 -9.11 -6.51
C ARG A 65 5.48 -8.67 -7.96
N TYR A 66 5.93 -7.45 -8.23
CA TYR A 66 6.16 -7.00 -9.60
C TYR A 66 7.20 -7.89 -10.30
N GLU A 67 8.31 -8.20 -9.61
CA GLU A 67 9.36 -9.07 -10.13
C GLU A 67 8.85 -10.51 -10.36
N LEU A 68 8.00 -11.04 -9.49
CA LEU A 68 7.36 -12.34 -9.70
C LEU A 68 6.43 -12.33 -10.92
N LEU A 69 5.63 -11.29 -11.12
CA LEU A 69 4.77 -11.18 -12.30
C LEU A 69 5.60 -11.04 -13.59
N TYR A 70 6.71 -10.31 -13.52
CA TYR A 70 7.66 -10.20 -14.62
C TYR A 70 8.28 -11.56 -14.96
N GLU A 71 8.79 -12.28 -13.96
CA GLU A 71 9.35 -13.63 -14.12
C GLU A 71 8.32 -14.65 -14.66
N ALA A 72 7.06 -14.51 -14.24
CA ALA A 72 5.95 -15.34 -14.72
C ALA A 72 5.44 -14.96 -16.11
N GLY A 73 5.93 -13.87 -16.72
CA GLY A 73 5.47 -13.38 -18.02
C GLY A 73 4.04 -12.82 -17.99
N LEU A 74 3.58 -12.33 -16.83
CA LEU A 74 2.21 -11.86 -16.58
C LEU A 74 2.05 -10.34 -16.69
N VAL A 75 3.11 -9.63 -17.06
CA VAL A 75 3.12 -8.18 -17.32
C VAL A 75 3.69 -7.90 -18.71
N GLU A 76 3.24 -6.82 -19.33
CA GLU A 76 3.63 -6.44 -20.69
C GLU A 76 5.15 -6.24 -20.82
N GLU A 77 5.80 -5.67 -19.79
CA GLU A 77 7.23 -5.45 -19.77
C GLU A 77 8.02 -6.75 -20.01
N ALA A 78 7.58 -7.86 -19.40
CA ALA A 78 8.23 -9.16 -19.60
C ALA A 78 8.07 -9.67 -21.04
N ALA A 79 6.92 -9.44 -21.67
CA ALA A 79 6.71 -9.83 -23.06
C ALA A 79 7.57 -8.99 -24.01
N ARG A 80 7.58 -7.66 -23.80
CA ARG A 80 8.38 -6.70 -24.57
C ARG A 80 9.86 -7.03 -24.55
N ASP A 81 10.42 -7.28 -23.37
CA ASP A 81 11.86 -7.50 -23.18
C ASP A 81 12.33 -8.87 -23.71
N ASN A 82 11.42 -9.83 -23.84
CA ASN A 82 11.71 -11.18 -24.34
C ASN A 82 11.22 -11.44 -25.78
N GLY A 83 10.72 -10.42 -26.49
CA GLY A 83 10.20 -10.56 -27.86
C GLY A 83 8.99 -11.50 -27.96
N ARG A 84 8.14 -11.55 -26.93
CA ARG A 84 6.94 -12.39 -26.85
C ARG A 84 5.66 -11.57 -27.10
N PRO A 85 4.55 -12.21 -27.49
CA PRO A 85 3.25 -11.55 -27.50
C PRO A 85 2.87 -11.03 -26.11
N ALA A 86 2.25 -9.84 -26.06
CA ALA A 86 1.77 -9.28 -24.80
C ALA A 86 0.72 -10.21 -24.15
N PRO A 87 0.78 -10.43 -22.83
CA PRO A 87 -0.24 -11.19 -22.13
C PRO A 87 -1.57 -10.42 -22.12
N ALA A 88 -2.66 -11.11 -21.81
CA ALA A 88 -3.92 -10.43 -21.55
C ALA A 88 -3.74 -9.45 -20.37
N SER A 89 -4.08 -8.17 -20.58
CA SER A 89 -3.87 -7.17 -19.53
C SER A 89 -4.74 -7.48 -18.31
N PRO A 90 -4.15 -7.50 -17.10
CA PRO A 90 -4.91 -7.57 -15.86
C PRO A 90 -5.70 -6.27 -15.56
N GLY A 91 -5.67 -5.26 -16.42
CA GLY A 91 -6.24 -3.92 -16.15
C GLY A 91 -5.24 -3.01 -15.46
N ASP A 92 -3.96 -3.27 -15.67
CA ASP A 92 -2.84 -2.48 -15.20
C ASP A 92 -2.38 -1.46 -16.26
N LEU A 93 -1.51 -0.55 -15.85
CA LEU A 93 -0.87 0.42 -16.72
C LEU A 93 0.62 0.08 -16.88
N PRO A 94 1.02 -0.53 -18.02
CA PRO A 94 2.42 -0.75 -18.35
C PRO A 94 3.21 0.56 -18.44
N MET A 95 4.52 0.49 -18.17
CA MET A 95 5.41 1.64 -18.32
C MET A 95 6.56 1.34 -19.27
N ALA A 96 7.15 2.40 -19.82
CA ALA A 96 8.36 2.31 -20.62
C ALA A 96 9.57 1.92 -19.75
N SER A 97 10.53 1.22 -20.37
CA SER A 97 11.80 0.84 -19.74
C SER A 97 11.58 0.15 -18.37
N ASP A 98 12.40 0.46 -17.37
CA ASP A 98 12.32 -0.07 -16.02
C ASP A 98 11.49 0.80 -15.05
N HIS A 99 10.73 1.78 -15.57
CA HIS A 99 10.01 2.76 -14.74
C HIS A 99 9.04 2.10 -13.76
N ARG A 100 8.37 1.02 -14.16
CA ARG A 100 7.43 0.30 -13.30
C ARG A 100 8.16 -0.39 -12.13
N ARG A 101 9.37 -0.88 -12.36
CA ARG A 101 10.25 -1.44 -11.32
C ARG A 101 10.75 -0.37 -10.34
N ILE A 102 11.16 0.79 -10.87
CA ILE A 102 11.57 1.95 -10.07
C ILE A 102 10.41 2.41 -9.19
N LEU A 103 9.21 2.52 -9.76
CA LEU A 103 8.01 2.89 -9.02
C LEU A 103 7.70 1.86 -7.92
N ALA A 104 7.69 0.56 -8.24
CA ALA A 104 7.45 -0.51 -7.26
C ALA A 104 8.45 -0.43 -6.08
N THR A 105 9.72 -0.13 -6.38
CA THR A 105 10.76 0.10 -5.38
C THR A 105 10.45 1.31 -4.49
N GLY A 106 10.04 2.44 -5.08
CA GLY A 106 9.66 3.65 -4.35
C GLY A 106 8.49 3.40 -3.38
N VAL A 107 7.49 2.66 -3.83
CA VAL A 107 6.29 2.33 -3.04
C VAL A 107 6.62 1.39 -1.90
N ALA A 108 7.39 0.33 -2.15
CA ALA A 108 7.87 -0.57 -1.10
C ALA A 108 8.59 0.23 0.00
N ARG A 109 9.53 1.10 -0.39
CA ARG A 109 10.28 1.94 0.56
C ARG A 109 9.40 2.94 1.31
N LEU A 110 8.40 3.52 0.65
CA LEU A 110 7.45 4.42 1.30
C LEU A 110 6.63 3.68 2.36
N ARG A 111 6.10 2.49 2.03
CA ARG A 111 5.33 1.66 2.95
C ARG A 111 6.15 1.17 4.13
N SER A 112 7.38 0.72 3.92
CA SER A 112 8.28 0.36 5.03
C SER A 112 8.54 1.56 5.94
N LYS A 113 8.66 2.78 5.41
CA LYS A 113 8.86 3.99 6.23
C LYS A 113 7.63 4.41 7.04
N LEU A 114 6.41 4.10 6.58
CA LEU A 114 5.18 4.43 7.31
C LEU A 114 5.13 3.78 8.70
N LYS A 115 5.70 2.57 8.86
CA LYS A 115 5.68 1.84 10.14
C LYS A 115 6.59 2.45 11.20
N TYR A 116 7.61 3.21 10.81
CA TYR A 116 8.73 3.57 11.68
C TYR A 116 9.02 5.08 11.75
N ARG A 117 8.23 5.95 11.09
CA ARG A 117 8.53 7.40 11.04
C ARG A 117 7.29 8.32 11.04
N PRO A 118 7.48 9.61 11.42
CA PRO A 118 6.49 10.67 11.25
C PRO A 118 6.19 11.06 9.79
N VAL A 119 6.72 10.35 8.78
CA VAL A 119 6.48 10.64 7.33
C VAL A 119 4.99 10.69 7.02
N LEU A 120 4.18 9.98 7.79
CA LEU A 120 2.74 10.02 7.68
C LEU A 120 2.18 11.46 7.78
N PHE A 121 2.73 12.30 8.66
CA PHE A 121 2.24 13.67 8.85
C PHE A 121 2.63 14.60 7.70
N ASP A 122 3.70 14.28 6.95
CA ASP A 122 4.08 15.01 5.74
C ASP A 122 3.04 14.84 4.61
N LEU A 123 2.16 13.83 4.70
CA LEU A 123 1.07 13.57 3.76
C LEU A 123 -0.21 14.35 4.09
N THR A 124 -0.20 15.16 5.16
CA THR A 124 -1.36 15.91 5.62
C THR A 124 -1.09 17.42 5.67
N PRO A 125 -2.13 18.26 5.52
CA PRO A 125 -1.99 19.70 5.78
C PRO A 125 -1.57 19.97 7.23
N PRO A 126 -1.09 21.19 7.57
CA PRO A 126 -0.62 21.52 8.93
C PRO A 126 -1.63 21.22 10.05
N THR A 127 -2.92 21.32 9.75
CA THR A 127 -4.02 20.88 10.60
C THR A 127 -4.88 19.87 9.84
N PHE A 128 -5.22 18.76 10.47
CA PHE A 128 -5.92 17.65 9.83
C PHE A 128 -6.86 16.95 10.80
N THR A 129 -7.87 16.24 10.28
CA THR A 129 -8.66 15.31 11.09
C THR A 129 -7.98 13.95 11.16
N LEU A 130 -8.22 13.17 12.22
CA LEU A 130 -7.72 11.78 12.28
C LEU A 130 -8.28 10.90 11.15
N SER A 131 -9.45 11.23 10.61
CA SER A 131 -10.01 10.54 9.44
C SER A 131 -9.26 10.86 8.15
N MET A 132 -8.79 12.10 7.96
CA MET A 132 -7.91 12.44 6.85
C MET A 132 -6.57 11.72 6.96
N LEU A 133 -5.99 11.69 8.16
CA LEU A 133 -4.75 10.95 8.42
C LEU A 133 -4.93 9.46 8.11
N GLN A 134 -6.02 8.85 8.56
CA GLN A 134 -6.35 7.46 8.26
C GLN A 134 -6.45 7.23 6.74
N ALA A 135 -7.20 8.07 6.03
CA ALA A 135 -7.37 7.96 4.59
C ALA A 135 -6.03 8.05 3.83
N ALA A 136 -5.12 8.93 4.28
CA ALA A 136 -3.77 9.03 3.72
C ALA A 136 -2.95 7.74 3.94
N VAL A 137 -2.99 7.16 5.16
CA VAL A 137 -2.33 5.86 5.42
C VAL A 137 -2.91 4.78 4.52
N GLU A 138 -4.22 4.65 4.48
CA GLU A 138 -4.91 3.60 3.72
C GLU A 138 -4.63 3.72 2.22
N ALA A 139 -4.57 4.96 1.70
CA ALA A 139 -4.23 5.24 0.30
C ALA A 139 -2.80 4.83 -0.05
N VAL A 140 -1.83 5.00 0.86
CA VAL A 140 -0.45 4.57 0.61
C VAL A 140 -0.28 3.07 0.85
N ALA A 141 -0.82 2.54 1.95
CA ALA A 141 -0.69 1.14 2.33
C ALA A 141 -1.48 0.19 1.41
N GLY A 142 -2.55 0.68 0.76
CA GLY A 142 -3.47 -0.16 0.01
C GLY A 142 -4.29 -1.10 0.90
N LEU A 143 -4.46 -0.77 2.19
CA LEU A 143 -5.15 -1.57 3.19
C LEU A 143 -6.18 -0.73 3.93
N SER A 144 -7.29 -1.35 4.34
CA SER A 144 -8.26 -0.69 5.22
C SER A 144 -7.85 -0.87 6.69
N LEU A 145 -7.99 0.17 7.48
CA LEU A 145 -7.63 0.21 8.89
C LEU A 145 -8.88 0.30 9.76
N HIS A 146 -8.86 -0.41 10.89
CA HIS A 146 -9.93 -0.30 11.86
C HIS A 146 -9.91 1.09 12.53
N LYS A 147 -10.92 1.92 12.25
CA LYS A 147 -11.02 3.33 12.71
C LYS A 147 -10.65 3.55 14.18
N GLN A 148 -11.23 2.75 15.10
CA GLN A 148 -10.95 2.90 16.54
C GLN A 148 -9.53 2.46 16.93
N ASN A 149 -8.96 1.45 16.25
CA ASN A 149 -7.61 0.99 16.56
C ASN A 149 -6.59 2.00 16.03
N PHE A 150 -6.84 2.54 14.84
CA PHE A 150 -6.04 3.59 14.25
C PHE A 150 -6.01 4.82 15.16
N ARG A 151 -7.18 5.33 15.57
CA ARG A 151 -7.30 6.46 16.50
C ARG A 151 -6.50 6.24 17.78
N ARG A 152 -6.74 5.13 18.48
CA ARG A 152 -6.00 4.78 19.71
C ARG A 152 -4.49 4.66 19.48
N GLY A 153 -4.10 4.09 18.33
CA GLY A 153 -2.71 3.95 17.93
C GLY A 153 -2.02 5.31 17.77
N VAL A 154 -2.64 6.22 17.02
CA VAL A 154 -2.15 7.59 16.79
C VAL A 154 -2.08 8.39 18.09
N GLU A 155 -3.12 8.38 18.91
CA GLU A 155 -3.13 9.08 20.19
C GLU A 155 -2.01 8.57 21.12
N ARG A 156 -1.75 7.25 21.15
CA ARG A 156 -0.68 6.65 21.94
C ARG A 156 0.73 7.05 21.47
N THR A 157 0.91 7.46 20.22
CA THR A 157 2.23 7.90 19.75
C THR A 157 2.71 9.19 20.42
N GLY A 158 1.81 10.00 20.97
CA GLY A 158 2.14 11.35 21.46
C GLY A 158 2.52 12.35 20.37
N LEU A 159 2.45 11.96 19.09
CA LEU A 159 2.86 12.80 17.95
C LEU A 159 1.75 13.73 17.45
N VAL A 160 0.54 13.63 18.01
CA VAL A 160 -0.59 14.50 17.64
C VAL A 160 -1.13 15.24 18.84
N GLN A 161 -1.49 16.51 18.64
CA GLN A 161 -2.15 17.33 19.65
C GLN A 161 -3.49 17.85 19.13
N PRO A 162 -4.59 17.71 19.91
CA PRO A 162 -5.85 18.36 19.57
C PRO A 162 -5.69 19.87 19.58
N THR A 163 -6.33 20.55 18.63
CA THR A 163 -6.31 22.01 18.53
C THR A 163 -7.49 22.67 19.25
N GLY A 164 -8.50 21.90 19.67
CA GLY A 164 -9.78 22.41 20.16
C GLY A 164 -10.68 23.02 19.08
N VAL A 165 -10.19 23.11 17.84
CA VAL A 165 -10.96 23.56 16.67
C VAL A 165 -11.60 22.36 15.99
N PHE A 166 -12.85 22.52 15.55
CA PHE A 166 -13.58 21.51 14.80
C PHE A 166 -13.79 21.96 13.36
N THR A 167 -13.85 21.00 12.43
CA THR A 167 -14.16 21.28 11.02
C THR A 167 -15.49 22.00 10.90
N SER A 168 -15.54 23.06 10.10
CA SER A 168 -16.80 23.67 9.66
C SER A 168 -17.56 22.68 8.78
N ASP A 169 -18.87 22.59 9.01
CA ASP A 169 -19.78 21.55 8.54
C ASP A 169 -19.62 21.16 7.06
N THR A 170 -19.08 19.96 6.81
CA THR A 170 -19.07 19.30 5.49
C THR A 170 -20.18 18.24 5.40
N GLY A 171 -21.37 18.52 5.95
CA GLY A 171 -22.54 17.66 5.85
C GLY A 171 -22.57 16.48 6.82
N GLY A 172 -21.86 16.57 7.95
CA GLY A 172 -21.72 15.49 8.94
C GLY A 172 -21.27 15.98 10.31
N ARG A 173 -21.13 15.07 11.29
CA ARG A 173 -20.69 15.45 12.65
C ARG A 173 -19.31 16.13 12.58
N PRO A 174 -19.15 17.35 13.15
CA PRO A 174 -17.88 18.06 13.17
C PRO A 174 -16.75 17.19 13.75
N ALA A 175 -15.62 17.17 13.07
CA ALA A 175 -14.43 16.43 13.48
C ALA A 175 -13.40 17.37 14.07
N GLU A 176 -12.76 16.96 15.16
CA GLU A 176 -11.69 17.74 15.78
C GLU A 176 -10.45 17.77 14.89
N LEU A 177 -9.83 18.95 14.79
CA LEU A 177 -8.58 19.17 14.10
C LEU A 177 -7.40 18.93 15.03
N PHE A 178 -6.40 18.24 14.50
CA PHE A 178 -5.15 17.90 15.15
C PHE A 178 -4.00 18.57 14.41
N ARG A 179 -2.88 18.74 15.11
CA ARG A 179 -1.59 19.12 14.52
C ARG A 179 -0.52 18.12 14.92
N HIS A 180 0.47 17.92 14.06
CA HIS A 180 1.65 17.12 14.37
C HIS A 180 2.56 17.87 15.35
N VAL A 181 3.06 17.16 16.37
CA VAL A 181 4.05 17.66 17.33
C VAL A 181 5.35 16.89 17.12
N ARG A 182 6.44 17.61 16.88
CA ARG A 182 7.76 16.98 16.76
C ARG A 182 8.24 16.59 18.16
N PRO A 183 8.69 15.34 18.39
CA PRO A 183 9.28 14.97 19.67
C PRO A 183 10.57 15.76 19.91
N GLU A 184 10.81 16.14 21.17
CA GLU A 184 12.04 16.80 21.59
C GLU A 184 13.27 15.94 21.22
N PRO A 185 14.42 16.52 20.82
CA PRO A 185 15.57 15.78 20.28
C PRO A 185 16.21 14.71 21.19
N GLY A 186 15.75 14.55 22.44
CA GLY A 186 16.27 13.60 23.42
C GLY A 186 15.48 12.29 23.57
N ASP A 187 14.29 12.17 22.97
CA ASP A 187 13.44 10.99 23.15
C ASP A 187 13.61 10.04 21.94
N SER A 188 14.70 9.27 21.93
CA SER A 188 15.03 8.32 20.85
C SER A 188 14.36 6.96 21.05
N GLY A 189 13.06 6.95 21.37
CA GLY A 189 12.21 5.76 21.28
C GLY A 189 11.65 5.64 19.87
N ALA A 190 11.64 4.44 19.28
CA ALA A 190 11.07 4.22 17.95
C ALA A 190 9.55 4.48 17.96
N PHE A 191 9.13 5.72 17.69
CA PHE A 191 7.72 6.12 17.58
C PHE A 191 7.16 5.66 16.23
N GLY A 192 6.88 4.36 16.13
CA GLY A 192 6.18 3.76 15.00
C GLY A 192 4.71 3.55 15.28
N LEU A 193 3.85 3.89 14.32
CA LEU A 193 2.50 3.36 14.26
C LEU A 193 2.60 1.90 13.82
N SER A 194 2.50 0.96 14.77
CA SER A 194 2.20 -0.43 14.40
C SER A 194 0.80 -0.43 13.80
N LEU A 195 0.71 -0.60 12.48
CA LEU A 195 -0.58 -0.69 11.80
C LEU A 195 -1.33 -1.89 12.39
N PRO A 196 -2.53 -1.68 12.98
CA PRO A 196 -3.28 -2.79 13.56
C PRO A 196 -3.58 -3.83 12.48
N GLY A 197 -3.60 -5.10 12.89
CA GLY A 197 -3.80 -6.25 12.00
C GLY A 197 -5.03 -6.09 11.09
N GLN A 198 -4.91 -6.68 9.89
CA GLN A 198 -5.94 -6.73 8.87
C GLN A 198 -7.28 -7.20 9.48
N ARG A 199 -8.39 -6.60 9.01
CA ARG A 199 -9.74 -7.09 9.32
C ARG A 199 -9.99 -8.43 8.65
#